data_AF-A0A4P7W2E0-F1
#
_entry.id   AF-A0A4P7W2E0-F1
#
_cell.length_a   1.000
_cell.length_b   1.000
_cell.length_c   1.000
_cell.angle_alpha   90.00
_cell.angle_beta   90.00
_cell.angle_gamma   90.00
#
_symmetry.space_group_name_H-M   'P 1'
#
loop_
_entity.id
_entity.type
_entity.pdbx_description
1 polymer ?
#
loop_
_entity_poly.entity_id
_entity_poly.type
_entity_poly.pdbx_seq_one_letter_code
_entity_poly.pdbx_strand_id
1 'polypeptide(L)'
;MKKTTYIFIGLFIAGLVVTIGGVCLVRSFLQPYEEVPVGEDEYCTLPLQDRFSTIIINHNTERNVLLTGELNNLVIRECDSVTEPSLKTCKSLRNVFVCDLANDTLRLTVDFSRLADSDSAKKFVRFALDGRNLATIIVPEGMLRNIKDKKSEIEIEDFKTSCLKVDSKGLILKSCVIDTLRCGSSRMNELWLKDTHIQYAYIRQSSGRLDVEAADGSRIGRMEVSGKRDGSACTLNIEQANVGTVLWTPQDSTARLNVRLSKPMELTQVGDK
;
A
#
# COMPACT_ATOMS: atom_id res chain seq x y z
N MET A 1 -10.99 31.57 -59.81
CA MET A 1 -10.24 30.55 -59.04
C MET A 1 -9.27 31.10 -57.99
N LYS A 2 -8.52 32.20 -58.21
CA LYS A 2 -7.49 32.67 -57.25
C LYS A 2 -8.03 33.06 -55.85
N LYS A 3 -9.14 33.81 -55.74
CA LYS A 3 -9.64 34.33 -54.44
C LYS A 3 -10.13 33.22 -53.49
N THR A 4 -10.83 32.22 -54.03
CA THR A 4 -11.36 31.09 -53.24
C THR A 4 -10.22 30.22 -52.70
N THR A 5 -9.15 30.01 -53.48
CA THR A 5 -7.97 29.25 -53.04
C THR A 5 -7.25 29.93 -51.88
N TYR A 6 -7.08 31.26 -51.89
CA TYR A 6 -6.47 31.99 -50.77
C TYR A 6 -7.32 31.95 -49.50
N ILE A 7 -8.66 31.94 -49.64
CA ILE A 7 -9.58 31.78 -48.51
C ILE A 7 -9.44 30.38 -47.89
N PHE A 8 -9.37 29.33 -48.72
CA PHE A 8 -9.17 27.96 -48.23
C PHE A 8 -7.79 27.77 -47.57
N ILE A 9 -6.73 28.36 -48.13
CA ILE A 9 -5.39 28.33 -47.52
C ILE A 9 -5.39 29.08 -46.17
N GLY A 10 -6.04 30.24 -46.09
CA GLY A 10 -6.16 31.00 -44.85
C GLY A 10 -6.92 30.26 -43.75
N LEU A 11 -8.03 29.61 -44.10
CA LEU A 11 -8.80 28.75 -43.18
C LEU A 11 -7.99 27.53 -42.72
N PHE A 12 -7.21 26.93 -43.63
CA PHE A 12 -6.34 25.81 -43.29
C PHE A 12 -5.26 26.20 -42.27
N ILE A 13 -4.58 27.33 -42.49
CA ILE A 13 -3.55 27.83 -41.57
C ILE A 13 -4.18 28.22 -40.22
N ALA A 14 -5.34 28.89 -40.22
CA ALA A 14 -6.03 29.23 -38.98
C ALA A 14 -6.46 27.99 -38.18
N GLY A 15 -6.98 26.96 -38.86
CA GLY A 15 -7.31 25.67 -38.25
C GLY A 15 -6.08 24.97 -37.65
N LEU A 16 -4.94 25.05 -38.34
CA LEU A 16 -3.68 24.46 -37.88
C LEU A 16 -3.13 25.19 -36.65
N VAL A 17 -3.21 26.53 -36.61
CA VAL A 17 -2.83 27.33 -35.43
C VAL A 17 -3.74 27.04 -34.24
N VAL A 18 -5.05 26.92 -34.44
CA VAL A 18 -6.01 26.57 -33.37
C VAL A 18 -5.74 25.16 -32.84
N THR A 19 -5.44 24.20 -33.72
CA THR A 19 -5.16 22.82 -33.32
C THR A 19 -3.86 22.73 -32.53
N ILE A 20 -2.78 23.36 -33.01
CA ILE A 20 -1.50 23.40 -32.29
C ILE A 20 -1.65 24.15 -30.95
N GLY A 21 -2.30 25.31 -30.95
CA GLY A 21 -2.56 26.07 -29.74
C GLY A 21 -3.38 25.28 -28.72
N GLY A 22 -4.40 24.56 -29.18
CA GLY A 22 -5.19 23.64 -28.38
C GLY A 22 -4.36 22.52 -27.77
N VAL A 23 -3.53 21.84 -28.57
CA VAL A 23 -2.64 20.76 -28.07
C VAL A 23 -1.62 21.29 -27.05
N CYS A 24 -1.04 22.47 -27.27
CA CYS A 24 -0.10 23.08 -26.34
C CYS A 24 -0.77 23.48 -25.02
N LEU A 25 -1.98 24.04 -25.07
CA LEU A 25 -2.77 24.38 -23.88
C LEU A 25 -3.21 23.12 -23.13
N VAL A 26 -3.71 22.11 -23.84
CA VAL A 26 -4.09 20.80 -23.27
C VAL A 26 -2.90 20.18 -22.54
N ARG A 27 -1.72 20.09 -23.16
CA ARG A 27 -0.52 19.57 -22.49
C ARG A 27 -0.10 20.39 -21.27
N SER A 28 -0.16 21.71 -21.35
CA SER A 28 0.26 22.59 -20.26
C SER A 28 -0.70 22.58 -19.07
N PHE A 29 -2.00 22.36 -19.29
CA PHE A 29 -3.03 22.35 -18.23
C PHE A 29 -3.41 20.94 -17.73
N LEU A 30 -3.27 19.88 -18.53
CA LEU A 30 -3.62 18.51 -18.13
C LEU A 30 -2.48 17.73 -17.45
N GLN A 31 -1.23 18.16 -17.59
CA GLN A 31 -0.09 17.59 -16.87
C GLN A 31 0.49 18.63 -15.90
N PRO A 32 -0.19 18.93 -14.78
CA PRO A 32 0.34 19.82 -13.74
C PRO A 32 1.50 19.18 -12.97
N TYR A 33 1.98 18.03 -13.43
CA TYR A 33 3.02 17.23 -12.82
C TYR A 33 4.19 16.99 -13.77
N GLU A 34 5.36 16.85 -13.19
CA GLU A 34 6.58 16.39 -13.84
C GLU A 34 6.68 14.87 -13.65
N GLU A 35 6.77 14.11 -14.75
CA GLU A 35 6.99 12.66 -14.67
C GLU A 35 8.47 12.38 -14.51
N VAL A 36 8.82 11.70 -13.42
CA VAL A 36 10.17 11.16 -13.20
C VAL A 36 10.09 9.65 -13.45
N PRO A 37 10.64 9.16 -14.57
CA PRO A 37 10.69 7.72 -14.83
C PRO A 37 11.60 7.07 -13.79
N VAL A 38 11.09 6.07 -13.08
CA VAL A 38 11.88 5.24 -12.18
C VAL A 38 11.72 3.82 -12.70
N GLY A 39 12.74 3.23 -13.29
CA GLY A 39 12.59 1.91 -13.90
C GLY A 39 13.74 1.45 -14.77
N GLU A 40 14.45 2.38 -15.41
CA GLU A 40 15.68 2.05 -16.14
C GLU A 40 16.88 1.87 -15.21
N ASP A 41 16.78 2.32 -13.96
CA ASP A 41 17.85 2.24 -12.98
C ASP A 41 18.03 0.84 -12.40
N GLU A 42 19.29 0.49 -12.16
CA GLU A 42 19.67 -0.68 -11.37
C GLU A 42 19.13 -0.59 -9.94
N TYR A 43 18.84 -1.76 -9.36
CA TYR A 43 18.55 -1.84 -7.92
C TYR A 43 19.83 -1.66 -7.11
N CYS A 44 19.72 -0.98 -5.99
CA CYS A 44 20.73 -0.94 -4.94
C CYS A 44 20.18 -1.57 -3.66
N THR A 45 21.10 -2.10 -2.85
CA THR A 45 20.79 -2.69 -1.54
C THR A 45 21.45 -1.83 -0.48
N LEU A 46 20.66 -1.41 0.51
CA LEU A 46 21.10 -0.65 1.66
C LEU A 46 21.11 -1.59 2.87
N PRO A 47 22.26 -1.75 3.57
CA PRO A 47 22.29 -2.53 4.80
C PRO A 47 21.49 -1.80 5.87
N LEU A 48 20.64 -2.52 6.61
CA LEU A 48 19.86 -1.94 7.70
C LEU A 48 20.53 -2.07 9.07
N GLN A 49 21.72 -2.69 9.11
CA GLN A 49 22.64 -2.91 10.25
C GLN A 49 21.92 -3.26 11.56
N ASP A 50 22.09 -4.51 12.01
CA ASP A 50 21.49 -5.09 13.23
C ASP A 50 20.03 -5.57 13.12
N ARG A 51 19.68 -6.49 14.02
CA ARG A 51 18.33 -7.08 14.12
C ARG A 51 17.36 -6.11 14.82
N PHE A 52 16.11 -6.14 14.39
CA PHE A 52 15.01 -5.36 14.96
C PHE A 52 13.71 -6.15 14.92
N SER A 53 12.84 -6.00 15.91
CA SER A 53 11.51 -6.64 15.92
C SER A 53 10.39 -5.70 15.46
N THR A 54 10.67 -4.41 15.35
CA THR A 54 9.67 -3.40 15.02
C THR A 54 10.15 -2.50 13.89
N ILE A 55 9.27 -2.23 12.92
CA ILE A 55 9.46 -1.18 11.91
C ILE A 55 8.41 -0.09 12.13
N ILE A 56 8.86 1.16 12.16
CA ILE A 56 8.01 2.34 12.09
C ILE A 56 8.35 3.08 10.80
N ILE A 57 7.34 3.25 9.95
CA ILE A 57 7.46 3.90 8.64
C ILE A 57 6.84 5.29 8.74
N ASN A 58 7.68 6.30 8.52
CA ASN A 58 7.29 7.70 8.48
C ASN A 58 7.38 8.20 7.04
N HIS A 59 6.41 9.00 6.62
CA HIS A 59 6.43 9.61 5.29
C HIS A 59 6.53 11.12 5.45
N ASN A 60 7.66 11.68 5.03
CA ASN A 60 7.84 13.11 4.84
C ASN A 60 7.45 13.48 3.40
N THR A 61 6.24 14.02 3.26
CA THR A 61 5.65 14.42 1.98
C THR A 61 5.53 15.94 1.89
N GLU A 62 6.54 16.68 2.38
CA GLU A 62 6.60 18.15 2.25
C GLU A 62 6.59 18.62 0.79
N ARG A 63 6.96 17.75 -0.16
CA ARG A 63 6.73 17.97 -1.59
C ARG A 63 5.37 17.43 -2.04
N ASN A 64 4.76 18.13 -2.99
CA ASN A 64 3.57 17.72 -3.74
C ASN A 64 3.85 16.48 -4.62
N VAL A 65 4.13 15.33 -4.00
CA VAL A 65 4.43 14.09 -4.71
C VAL A 65 3.15 13.30 -4.91
N LEU A 66 2.85 12.96 -6.16
CA LEU A 66 1.79 12.03 -6.53
C LEU A 66 2.41 10.67 -6.77
N LEU A 67 2.23 9.77 -5.80
CA LEU A 67 2.49 8.35 -5.96
C LEU A 67 1.24 7.71 -6.58
N THR A 68 1.38 7.05 -7.74
CA THR A 68 0.27 6.40 -8.43
C THR A 68 0.59 4.94 -8.75
N GLY A 69 -0.36 4.02 -8.56
CA GLY A 69 -0.13 2.58 -8.79
C GLY A 69 0.64 1.91 -7.62
N GLU A 70 1.46 0.91 -7.92
CA GLU A 70 2.29 0.16 -6.94
C GLU A 70 3.32 1.02 -6.20
N LEU A 71 3.45 2.30 -6.58
CA LEU A 71 4.23 3.32 -5.88
C LEU A 71 3.80 3.55 -4.42
N ASN A 72 2.63 3.07 -4.00
CA ASN A 72 2.19 3.17 -2.62
C ASN A 72 2.72 2.05 -1.72
N ASN A 73 3.33 1.01 -2.30
CA ASN A 73 3.53 -0.25 -1.61
C ASN A 73 4.99 -0.42 -1.18
N LEU A 74 5.18 -0.63 0.11
CA LEU A 74 6.42 -1.15 0.67
C LEU A 74 6.23 -2.66 0.86
N VAL A 75 7.13 -3.43 0.24
CA VAL A 75 7.12 -4.88 0.37
C VAL A 75 8.06 -5.30 1.49
N ILE A 76 7.62 -6.20 2.33
CA ILE A 76 8.42 -6.83 3.37
C ILE A 76 8.47 -8.33 3.09
N ARG A 77 9.67 -8.89 3.02
CA ARG A 77 9.86 -10.32 2.78
C ARG A 77 10.78 -10.92 3.83
N GLU A 78 10.44 -12.10 4.33
CA GLU A 78 11.37 -12.91 5.11
C GLU A 78 12.23 -13.79 4.20
N CYS A 79 13.49 -13.97 4.58
CA CYS A 79 14.40 -14.86 3.86
C CYS A 79 15.26 -15.63 4.86
N ASP A 80 15.25 -16.96 4.74
CA ASP A 80 16.01 -17.90 5.57
C ASP A 80 17.53 -17.84 5.29
N SER A 81 17.91 -17.57 4.05
CA SER A 81 19.31 -17.47 3.62
C SER A 81 20.02 -16.17 4.04
N VAL A 82 19.30 -15.22 4.62
CA VAL A 82 19.83 -13.90 4.97
C VAL A 82 19.97 -13.76 6.49
N THR A 83 21.17 -13.40 6.95
CA THR A 83 21.47 -13.18 8.37
C THR A 83 21.28 -11.73 8.81
N GLU A 84 21.35 -10.78 7.88
CA GLU A 84 21.29 -9.35 8.14
C GLU A 84 20.19 -8.67 7.30
N PRO A 85 19.34 -7.83 7.91
CA PRO A 85 18.29 -7.16 7.17
C PRO A 85 18.83 -6.15 6.16
N SER A 86 18.11 -6.00 5.06
CA SER A 86 18.47 -5.04 4.00
C SER A 86 17.25 -4.41 3.37
N LEU A 87 17.46 -3.23 2.76
CA LEU A 87 16.46 -2.50 2.01
C LEU A 87 16.91 -2.44 0.54
N LYS A 88 16.13 -3.04 -0.34
CA LYS A 88 16.35 -3.01 -1.79
C LYS A 88 15.46 -1.96 -2.42
N THR A 89 16.04 -1.07 -3.22
CA THR A 89 15.30 0.00 -3.94
C THR A 89 16.03 0.41 -5.21
N CYS A 90 15.37 1.16 -6.09
CA CYS A 90 16.01 1.75 -7.28
C CYS A 90 17.10 2.73 -6.86
N LYS A 91 18.24 2.72 -7.58
CA LYS A 91 19.40 3.57 -7.25
C LYS A 91 19.09 5.06 -7.18
N SER A 92 18.20 5.57 -8.03
CA SER A 92 17.70 6.96 -8.00
C SER A 92 16.92 7.30 -6.74
N LEU A 93 16.27 6.32 -6.11
CA LEU A 93 15.49 6.50 -4.89
C LEU A 93 16.30 6.27 -3.62
N ARG A 94 17.58 5.89 -3.73
CA ARG A 94 18.44 5.58 -2.57
C ARG A 94 18.37 6.64 -1.47
N ASN A 95 18.43 7.92 -1.84
CA ASN A 95 18.50 9.03 -0.90
C ASN A 95 17.13 9.38 -0.27
N VAL A 96 16.04 8.81 -0.77
CA VAL A 96 14.69 8.98 -0.21
C VAL A 96 14.56 8.24 1.12
N PHE A 97 15.30 7.15 1.30
CA PHE A 97 15.18 6.32 2.50
C PHE A 97 16.20 6.74 3.55
N VAL A 98 15.69 7.09 4.72
CA VAL A 98 16.49 7.41 5.90
C VAL A 98 16.19 6.37 6.96
N CYS A 99 17.20 5.62 7.35
CA CYS A 99 17.08 4.57 8.34
C CYS A 99 17.75 5.02 9.64
N ASP A 100 17.02 4.93 10.74
CA ASP A 100 17.52 5.14 12.09
C ASP A 100 17.12 3.94 12.94
N LEU A 101 18.07 3.28 13.57
CA LEU A 101 17.82 2.12 14.41
C LEU A 101 18.05 2.49 15.88
N ALA A 102 17.02 2.29 16.70
CA ALA A 102 17.11 2.48 18.14
C ALA A 102 16.22 1.49 18.88
N ASN A 103 16.77 0.85 19.92
CA ASN A 103 16.01 -0.01 20.85
C ASN A 103 15.08 -1.00 20.13
N ASP A 104 15.65 -1.87 19.28
CA ASP A 104 14.91 -2.93 18.57
C ASP A 104 13.84 -2.42 17.57
N THR A 105 13.91 -1.13 17.23
CA THR A 105 12.97 -0.46 16.33
C THR A 105 13.72 0.23 15.20
N LEU A 106 13.47 -0.23 13.97
CA LEU A 106 13.87 0.46 12.75
C LEU A 106 12.86 1.57 12.46
N ARG A 107 13.33 2.82 12.43
CA ARG A 107 12.60 3.97 11.92
C ARG A 107 13.02 4.20 10.47
N LEU A 108 12.14 3.84 9.55
CA LEU A 108 12.30 4.10 8.13
C LEU A 108 11.54 5.38 7.79
N THR A 109 12.25 6.44 7.40
CA THR A 109 11.62 7.65 6.88
C THR A 109 11.75 7.69 5.37
N VAL A 110 10.61 7.73 4.68
CA VAL A 110 10.51 7.96 3.24
C VAL A 110 10.39 9.47 3.04
N ASP A 111 11.46 10.08 2.57
CA ASP A 111 11.62 11.52 2.45
C ASP A 111 11.90 11.95 1.01
N PHE A 112 10.83 12.19 0.25
CA PHE A 112 10.94 12.59 -1.16
C PHE A 112 11.49 14.02 -1.33
N SER A 113 11.60 14.81 -0.26
CA SER A 113 12.25 16.13 -0.32
C SER A 113 13.75 16.02 -0.65
N ARG A 114 14.36 14.85 -0.40
CA ARG A 114 15.78 14.56 -0.62
C ARG A 114 16.15 14.24 -2.06
N LEU A 115 15.17 14.16 -2.96
CA LEU A 115 15.44 14.09 -4.39
C LEU A 115 15.85 15.49 -4.86
N ALA A 116 17.13 15.66 -5.19
CA ALA A 116 17.73 16.96 -5.53
C ALA A 116 17.00 17.65 -6.70
N ASP A 117 16.83 18.96 -6.54
CA ASP A 117 16.56 20.03 -7.51
C ASP A 117 15.77 19.68 -8.78
N SER A 118 14.45 19.78 -8.70
CA SER A 118 13.75 20.50 -9.76
C SER A 118 13.34 21.86 -9.18
N ASP A 119 13.74 22.94 -9.85
CA ASP A 119 13.30 24.33 -9.60
C ASP A 119 11.75 24.51 -9.66
N SER A 120 11.01 23.42 -9.82
CA SER A 120 9.56 23.36 -9.91
C SER A 120 8.91 23.14 -8.55
N ALA A 121 9.18 24.00 -7.56
CA ALA A 121 8.43 24.10 -6.29
C ALA A 121 6.90 24.33 -6.49
N LYS A 122 6.42 24.40 -7.74
CA LYS A 122 5.03 24.63 -8.15
C LYS A 122 4.39 23.47 -8.92
N LYS A 123 5.11 22.40 -9.26
CA LYS A 123 4.54 21.25 -9.99
C LYS A 123 4.48 20.01 -9.09
N PHE A 124 3.45 19.20 -9.26
CA PHE A 124 3.41 17.89 -8.63
C PHE A 124 4.50 17.02 -9.25
N VAL A 125 5.13 16.13 -8.50
CA VAL A 125 6.06 15.15 -9.09
C VAL A 125 5.36 13.81 -9.12
N ARG A 126 5.23 13.22 -10.31
CA ARG A 126 4.70 11.87 -10.50
C ARG A 126 5.87 10.94 -10.79
N PHE A 127 6.10 9.98 -9.90
CA PHE A 127 6.96 8.86 -10.24
C PHE A 127 6.17 7.90 -11.12
N ALA A 128 6.78 7.37 -12.16
CA ALA A 128 6.22 6.28 -12.95
C ALA A 128 7.14 5.07 -12.76
N LEU A 129 6.72 4.14 -11.88
CA LEU A 129 7.33 2.81 -11.73
C LEU A 129 6.59 1.84 -12.65
N ASP A 130 7.32 1.17 -13.53
CA ASP A 130 6.81 0.17 -14.47
C ASP A 130 6.49 -1.16 -13.75
N GLY A 131 5.44 -1.18 -12.92
CA GLY A 131 5.05 -2.35 -12.11
C GLY A 131 6.12 -2.75 -11.08
N ARG A 132 6.81 -1.76 -10.51
CA ARG A 132 7.83 -1.95 -9.48
C ARG A 132 7.36 -1.33 -8.17
N ASN A 133 7.69 -2.00 -7.06
CA ASN A 133 7.45 -1.49 -5.71
C ASN A 133 8.45 -0.38 -5.33
N LEU A 134 8.04 0.49 -4.40
CA LEU A 134 8.87 1.60 -3.92
C LEU A 134 10.18 1.10 -3.26
N ALA A 135 10.05 0.06 -2.44
CA ALA A 135 11.17 -0.61 -1.80
C ALA A 135 10.77 -2.01 -1.32
N THR A 136 11.75 -2.89 -1.21
CA THR A 136 11.60 -4.21 -0.57
C THR A 136 12.51 -4.30 0.62
N ILE A 137 11.95 -4.50 1.81
CA ILE A 137 12.69 -4.78 3.05
C ILE A 137 12.81 -6.29 3.16
N ILE A 138 14.04 -6.80 3.16
CA ILE A 138 14.35 -8.22 3.34
C ILE A 138 14.83 -8.39 4.77
N VAL A 139 14.17 -9.25 5.53
CA VAL A 139 14.52 -9.55 6.94
C VAL A 139 14.80 -11.04 7.15
N PRO A 140 15.70 -11.39 8.09
CA PRO A 140 15.86 -12.78 8.54
C PRO A 140 14.57 -13.36 9.14
N GLU A 141 14.39 -14.68 9.03
CA GLU A 141 13.23 -15.39 9.62
C GLU A 141 13.07 -15.10 11.12
N GLY A 142 11.83 -14.86 11.54
CA GLY A 142 11.44 -14.69 12.94
C GLY A 142 11.93 -13.39 13.58
N MET A 143 12.52 -12.49 12.78
CA MET A 143 13.02 -11.21 13.25
C MET A 143 11.87 -10.23 13.52
N LEU A 144 10.98 -10.05 12.56
CA LEU A 144 10.00 -8.97 12.58
C LEU A 144 8.68 -9.39 13.26
N ARG A 145 8.15 -8.51 14.11
CA ARG A 145 6.92 -8.76 14.89
C ARG A 145 5.92 -7.61 14.81
N ASN A 146 6.39 -6.38 14.60
CA ASN A 146 5.54 -5.20 14.60
C ASN A 146 5.85 -4.29 13.41
N ILE A 147 4.82 -3.82 12.73
CA ILE A 147 4.91 -2.83 11.65
C ILE A 147 3.92 -1.71 11.94
N LYS A 148 4.37 -0.46 11.82
CA LYS A 148 3.52 0.73 11.97
C LYS A 148 3.74 1.67 10.78
N ASP A 149 2.71 1.86 9.96
CA ASP A 149 2.66 2.80 8.85
C ASP A 149 1.26 3.42 8.70
N LYS A 150 1.07 4.67 9.10
CA LYS A 150 -0.28 5.27 9.06
C LYS A 150 -0.76 5.70 7.67
N LYS A 151 0.06 5.59 6.63
CA LYS A 151 -0.19 6.23 5.32
C LYS A 151 -0.21 5.23 4.17
N SER A 152 0.65 4.22 4.19
CA SER A 152 0.79 3.28 3.08
C SER A 152 0.01 1.99 3.27
N GLU A 153 -0.19 1.33 2.14
CA GLU A 153 -0.47 -0.08 2.06
C GLU A 153 0.85 -0.85 2.19
N ILE A 154 0.86 -1.86 3.06
CA ILE A 154 2.02 -2.70 3.29
C ILE A 154 1.75 -4.05 2.68
N GLU A 155 2.67 -4.51 1.85
CA GLU A 155 2.65 -5.86 1.31
C GLU A 155 3.69 -6.72 2.04
N ILE A 156 3.29 -7.91 2.47
CA ILE A 156 4.17 -8.86 3.15
C ILE A 156 4.11 -10.18 2.40
N GLU A 157 5.28 -10.70 2.04
CA GLU A 157 5.43 -11.89 1.23
C GLU A 157 6.32 -12.92 1.92
N ASP A 158 6.04 -14.21 1.69
CA ASP A 158 6.87 -15.35 2.13
C ASP A 158 7.26 -15.29 3.61
N PHE A 159 6.32 -14.89 4.47
CA PHE A 159 6.58 -14.51 5.85
C PHE A 159 6.03 -15.53 6.85
N LYS A 160 6.84 -15.94 7.82
CA LYS A 160 6.48 -16.95 8.82
C LYS A 160 6.75 -16.47 10.24
N THR A 161 5.68 -16.33 11.02
CA THR A 161 5.82 -15.89 12.42
C THR A 161 4.75 -16.43 13.35
N SER A 162 5.09 -16.49 14.64
CA SER A 162 4.13 -16.75 15.72
C SER A 162 3.18 -15.57 15.95
N CYS A 163 3.65 -14.34 15.78
CA CYS A 163 2.84 -13.16 16.05
C CYS A 163 3.29 -11.99 15.19
N LEU A 164 2.35 -11.43 14.44
CA LEU A 164 2.53 -10.22 13.66
C LEU A 164 1.51 -9.17 14.07
N LYS A 165 1.97 -7.96 14.38
CA LYS A 165 1.11 -6.80 14.60
C LYS A 165 1.35 -5.77 13.51
N VAL A 166 0.31 -5.38 12.78
CA VAL A 166 0.40 -4.39 11.70
C VAL A 166 -0.61 -3.28 11.92
N ASP A 167 -0.12 -2.05 12.00
CA ASP A 167 -0.93 -0.83 12.03
C ASP A 167 -0.69 -0.10 10.71
N SER A 168 -1.52 -0.39 9.69
CA SER A 168 -1.39 0.17 8.34
C SER A 168 -2.69 0.67 7.72
N LYS A 169 -2.61 1.46 6.64
CA LYS A 169 -3.80 1.88 5.86
C LYS A 169 -4.37 0.72 5.04
N GLY A 170 -3.49 -0.07 4.44
CA GLY A 170 -3.83 -1.32 3.76
C GLY A 170 -2.83 -2.40 4.14
N LEU A 171 -3.26 -3.67 4.12
CA LEU A 171 -2.37 -4.80 4.35
C LEU A 171 -2.63 -5.88 3.31
N ILE A 172 -1.58 -6.28 2.60
CA ILE A 172 -1.58 -7.41 1.68
C ILE A 172 -0.66 -8.48 2.24
N LEU A 173 -1.14 -9.71 2.39
CA LEU A 173 -0.35 -10.87 2.79
C LEU A 173 -0.36 -11.91 1.67
N LYS A 174 0.83 -12.29 1.19
CA LYS A 174 1.01 -13.31 0.14
C LYS A 174 1.90 -14.43 0.66
N SER A 175 1.45 -15.68 0.52
CA SER A 175 2.26 -16.86 0.86
C SER A 175 2.80 -16.85 2.30
N CYS A 176 2.02 -16.34 3.24
CA CYS A 176 2.42 -16.18 4.64
C CYS A 176 1.90 -17.31 5.54
N VAL A 177 2.62 -17.61 6.62
CA VAL A 177 2.20 -18.53 7.69
C VAL A 177 2.31 -17.82 9.04
N ILE A 178 1.17 -17.40 9.58
CA ILE A 178 1.11 -16.56 10.78
C ILE A 178 0.22 -17.26 11.82
N ASP A 179 0.73 -17.52 13.02
CA ASP A 179 -0.14 -18.04 14.08
C ASP A 179 -1.12 -16.94 14.53
N THR A 180 -0.62 -15.81 15.04
CA THR A 180 -1.46 -14.70 15.48
C THR A 180 -1.21 -13.42 14.66
N LEU A 181 -2.20 -12.97 13.89
CA LEU A 181 -2.22 -11.67 13.23
C LEU A 181 -3.05 -10.68 14.06
N ARG A 182 -2.50 -9.50 14.34
CA ARG A 182 -3.24 -8.36 14.88
C ARG A 182 -3.12 -7.20 13.92
N CYS A 183 -4.20 -6.84 13.25
CA CYS A 183 -4.20 -5.74 12.30
C CYS A 183 -5.33 -4.75 12.57
N GLY A 184 -5.05 -3.50 12.22
CA GLY A 184 -5.99 -2.39 12.37
C GLY A 184 -5.26 -1.09 12.58
N SER A 185 -5.75 -0.05 11.91
CA SER A 185 -5.32 1.33 12.11
C SER A 185 -6.53 2.25 12.09
N SER A 186 -6.33 3.49 12.50
CA SER A 186 -7.35 4.54 12.35
C SER A 186 -7.75 4.81 10.90
N ARG A 187 -7.04 4.27 9.91
CA ARG A 187 -7.31 4.49 8.48
C ARG A 187 -7.38 3.20 7.66
N MET A 188 -7.39 2.04 8.34
CA MET A 188 -7.33 0.76 7.65
C MET A 188 -8.63 0.53 6.89
N ASN A 189 -8.53 0.39 5.57
CA ASN A 189 -9.69 0.16 4.70
C ASN A 189 -9.62 -1.16 3.94
N GLU A 190 -8.47 -1.84 3.92
CA GLU A 190 -8.25 -3.05 3.14
C GLU A 190 -7.33 -4.06 3.85
N LEU A 191 -7.73 -5.33 3.84
CA LEU A 191 -6.91 -6.49 4.15
C LEU A 191 -7.08 -7.51 3.02
N TRP A 192 -6.00 -7.82 2.30
CA TRP A 192 -6.02 -8.83 1.25
C TRP A 192 -5.10 -10.01 1.60
N LEU A 193 -5.59 -11.23 1.42
CA LEU A 193 -4.90 -12.46 1.72
C LEU A 193 -4.85 -13.36 0.48
N LYS A 194 -3.66 -13.81 0.12
CA LYS A 194 -3.43 -14.76 -0.96
C LYS A 194 -2.47 -15.86 -0.51
N ASP A 195 -2.85 -17.13 -0.72
CA ASP A 195 -2.06 -18.29 -0.32
C ASP A 195 -1.55 -18.22 1.14
N THR A 196 -2.32 -17.59 2.02
CA THR A 196 -1.88 -17.23 3.38
C THR A 196 -2.63 -18.03 4.43
N HIS A 197 -1.89 -18.62 5.38
CA HIS A 197 -2.44 -19.34 6.52
C HIS A 197 -2.33 -18.52 7.81
N ILE A 198 -3.47 -18.24 8.44
CA ILE A 198 -3.55 -17.56 9.73
C ILE A 198 -4.31 -18.44 10.73
N GLN A 199 -3.76 -18.68 11.92
CA GLN A 199 -4.50 -19.42 12.94
C GLN A 199 -5.51 -18.51 13.66
N TYR A 200 -5.09 -17.34 14.11
CA TYR A 200 -5.89 -16.34 14.82
C TYR A 200 -5.70 -14.95 14.20
N ALA A 201 -6.76 -14.36 13.65
CA ALA A 201 -6.76 -13.00 13.11
C ALA A 201 -7.60 -12.07 13.99
N TYR A 202 -7.00 -11.02 14.54
CA TYR A 202 -7.68 -9.97 15.28
C TYR A 202 -7.68 -8.70 14.44
N ILE A 203 -8.85 -8.33 13.93
CA ILE A 203 -9.04 -7.26 12.95
C ILE A 203 -9.85 -6.13 13.58
N ARG A 204 -9.26 -4.93 13.65
CA ARG A 204 -9.92 -3.75 14.21
C ARG A 204 -10.30 -2.74 13.14
N GLN A 205 -11.60 -2.67 12.81
CA GLN A 205 -12.14 -1.57 12.02
C GLN A 205 -12.23 -0.31 12.90
N SER A 206 -11.31 0.65 12.70
CA SER A 206 -11.29 1.87 13.53
C SER A 206 -11.92 3.10 12.84
N SER A 207 -11.98 3.11 11.51
CA SER A 207 -12.67 4.15 10.73
C SER A 207 -13.00 3.62 9.34
N GLY A 208 -13.70 4.40 8.51
CA GLY A 208 -14.10 4.06 7.15
C GLY A 208 -14.78 2.70 6.92
N ARG A 209 -15.02 2.37 5.66
CA ARG A 209 -15.31 1.00 5.25
C ARG A 209 -14.04 0.16 5.41
N LEU A 210 -14.19 -1.10 5.81
CA LEU A 210 -13.10 -2.08 5.81
C LEU A 210 -13.50 -3.26 4.92
N ASP A 211 -12.73 -3.51 3.87
CA ASP A 211 -12.88 -4.68 3.03
C ASP A 211 -11.77 -5.70 3.37
N VAL A 212 -12.18 -6.92 3.68
CA VAL A 212 -11.29 -8.06 3.91
C VAL A 212 -11.53 -9.04 2.78
N GLU A 213 -10.52 -9.28 1.97
CA GLU A 213 -10.60 -10.22 0.86
C GLU A 213 -9.60 -11.36 1.06
N ALA A 214 -10.09 -12.59 0.99
CA ALA A 214 -9.26 -13.78 1.09
C ALA A 214 -9.44 -14.65 -0.16
N ALA A 215 -8.40 -14.68 -0.99
CA ALA A 215 -8.33 -15.43 -2.23
C ALA A 215 -8.13 -16.94 -1.98
N ASP A 216 -8.24 -17.72 -3.05
CA ASP A 216 -8.02 -19.16 -3.02
C ASP A 216 -6.65 -19.52 -2.43
N GLY A 217 -6.57 -20.71 -1.81
CA GLY A 217 -5.40 -21.16 -1.05
C GLY A 217 -5.28 -20.59 0.37
N SER A 218 -5.95 -19.47 0.68
CA SER A 218 -5.90 -18.87 2.03
C SER A 218 -6.76 -19.63 3.05
N ARG A 219 -6.26 -19.68 4.30
CA ARG A 219 -6.93 -20.39 5.41
C ARG A 219 -6.84 -19.59 6.70
N ILE A 220 -7.98 -19.38 7.35
CA ILE A 220 -8.05 -18.66 8.63
C ILE A 220 -8.76 -19.55 9.66
N GLY A 221 -8.09 -19.89 10.75
CA GLY A 221 -8.68 -20.71 11.81
C GLY A 221 -9.83 -19.96 12.49
N ARG A 222 -9.51 -18.85 13.16
CA ARG A 222 -10.48 -17.96 13.81
C ARG A 222 -10.18 -16.51 13.46
N MET A 223 -11.23 -15.77 13.09
CA MET A 223 -11.19 -14.35 12.81
C MET A 223 -12.07 -13.60 13.81
N GLU A 224 -11.48 -12.68 14.56
CA GLU A 224 -12.22 -11.75 15.42
C GLU A 224 -12.22 -10.38 14.79
N VAL A 225 -13.41 -9.86 14.51
CA VAL A 225 -13.59 -8.56 13.86
C VAL A 225 -14.36 -7.64 14.79
N SER A 226 -13.76 -6.51 15.15
CA SER A 226 -14.44 -5.47 15.91
C SER A 226 -14.97 -4.38 14.98
N GLY A 227 -16.29 -4.20 14.95
CA GLY A 227 -16.98 -3.17 14.17
C GLY A 227 -17.00 -1.81 14.84
N LYS A 228 -17.18 -0.73 14.09
CA LYS A 228 -17.20 0.65 14.61
C LYS A 228 -18.60 1.29 14.68
N ARG A 229 -18.66 2.47 15.32
CA ARG A 229 -19.85 3.28 15.62
C ARG A 229 -20.24 4.36 14.60
N ASP A 230 -20.19 4.09 13.30
CA ASP A 230 -20.60 5.11 12.31
C ASP A 230 -21.40 4.58 11.12
N GLY A 231 -21.90 3.34 11.23
CA GLY A 231 -22.69 2.71 10.17
C GLY A 231 -21.90 2.21 8.96
N SER A 232 -20.60 2.49 8.83
CA SER A 232 -19.84 1.96 7.69
C SER A 232 -19.64 0.44 7.83
N ALA A 233 -19.90 -0.27 6.75
CA ALA A 233 -19.79 -1.72 6.74
C ALA A 233 -18.32 -2.21 6.80
N CYS A 234 -18.12 -3.29 7.52
CA CYS A 234 -17.02 -4.21 7.28
C CYS A 234 -17.52 -5.30 6.32
N THR A 235 -16.83 -5.50 5.20
CA THR A 235 -17.14 -6.57 4.24
C THR A 235 -16.09 -7.65 4.33
N LEU A 236 -16.50 -8.89 4.60
CA LEU A 236 -15.66 -10.07 4.51
C LEU A 236 -15.99 -10.79 3.20
N ASN A 237 -15.10 -10.70 2.22
CA ASN A 237 -15.15 -11.45 0.99
C ASN A 237 -14.23 -12.68 1.09
N ILE A 238 -14.80 -13.79 1.54
CA ILE A 238 -14.07 -15.03 1.85
C ILE A 238 -14.60 -16.21 1.03
N GLU A 239 -15.21 -15.94 -0.12
CA GLU A 239 -15.81 -16.96 -1.00
C GLU A 239 -14.80 -18.02 -1.46
N GLN A 240 -13.52 -17.66 -1.58
CA GLN A 240 -12.48 -18.57 -2.07
C GLN A 240 -11.63 -19.17 -0.94
N ALA A 241 -11.63 -18.56 0.24
CA ALA A 241 -10.83 -19.01 1.38
C ALA A 241 -11.56 -20.05 2.26
N ASN A 242 -10.79 -20.74 3.10
CA ASN A 242 -11.35 -21.54 4.19
C ASN A 242 -11.28 -20.74 5.50
N VAL A 243 -12.42 -20.36 6.06
CA VAL A 243 -12.48 -19.68 7.36
C VAL A 243 -13.27 -20.55 8.33
N GLY A 244 -12.68 -20.91 9.46
CA GLY A 244 -13.33 -21.77 10.47
C GLY A 244 -14.42 -21.02 11.23
N THR A 245 -14.00 -20.06 12.05
CA THR A 245 -14.91 -19.28 12.91
C THR A 245 -14.71 -17.79 12.71
N VAL A 246 -15.80 -17.03 12.63
CA VAL A 246 -15.81 -15.57 12.73
C VAL A 246 -16.52 -15.16 14.02
N LEU A 247 -15.83 -14.36 14.83
CA LEU A 247 -16.40 -13.66 15.97
C LEU A 247 -16.60 -12.19 15.61
N TRP A 248 -17.85 -11.75 15.56
CA TRP A 248 -18.21 -10.36 15.34
C TRP A 248 -18.46 -9.66 16.68
N THR A 249 -17.74 -8.57 16.93
CA THR A 249 -17.96 -7.70 18.10
C THR A 249 -18.35 -6.30 17.61
N PRO A 250 -19.65 -5.99 17.46
CA PRO A 250 -20.09 -4.65 17.12
C PRO A 250 -19.78 -3.68 18.26
N GLN A 251 -19.36 -2.45 17.97
CA GLN A 251 -19.21 -1.41 18.99
C GLN A 251 -20.54 -0.74 19.40
N ASP A 252 -21.55 -0.85 18.54
CA ASP A 252 -22.94 -0.44 18.78
C ASP A 252 -23.89 -1.08 17.74
N SER A 253 -25.18 -0.77 17.85
CA SER A 253 -26.25 -1.24 16.97
C SER A 253 -26.18 -0.71 15.53
N THR A 254 -25.33 0.28 15.24
CA THR A 254 -25.12 0.81 13.89
C THR A 254 -24.05 0.04 13.13
N ALA A 255 -23.16 -0.66 13.81
CA ALA A 255 -22.12 -1.46 13.19
C ALA A 255 -22.72 -2.49 12.21
N ARG A 256 -22.06 -2.65 11.05
CA ARG A 256 -22.52 -3.56 9.99
C ARG A 256 -21.40 -4.51 9.57
N LEU A 257 -21.73 -5.78 9.48
CA LEU A 257 -20.88 -6.83 8.93
C LEU A 257 -21.59 -7.46 7.74
N ASN A 258 -20.95 -7.43 6.57
CA ASN A 258 -21.39 -8.13 5.37
C ASN A 258 -20.44 -9.30 5.14
N VAL A 259 -20.96 -10.51 5.04
CA VAL A 259 -20.13 -11.70 4.80
C VAL A 259 -20.53 -12.33 3.48
N ARG A 260 -19.56 -12.56 2.61
CA ARG A 260 -19.68 -13.33 1.38
C ARG A 260 -18.84 -14.58 1.52
N LEU A 261 -19.50 -15.75 1.50
CA LEU A 261 -18.86 -17.05 1.70
C LEU A 261 -19.48 -18.08 0.76
N SER A 262 -18.67 -19.06 0.35
CA SER A 262 -19.15 -20.25 -0.39
C SER A 262 -19.05 -21.53 0.42
N LYS A 263 -18.19 -21.56 1.45
CA LYS A 263 -17.92 -22.71 2.32
C LYS A 263 -18.51 -22.47 3.71
N PRO A 264 -18.99 -23.51 4.41
CA PRO A 264 -19.53 -23.37 5.77
C PRO A 264 -18.52 -22.74 6.73
N MET A 265 -19.02 -21.87 7.61
CA MET A 265 -18.25 -21.13 8.61
C MET A 265 -19.16 -20.88 9.83
N GLU A 266 -18.60 -20.95 11.03
CA GLU A 266 -19.31 -20.58 12.24
C GLU A 266 -19.26 -19.06 12.45
N LEU A 267 -20.41 -18.39 12.50
CA LEU A 267 -20.50 -16.97 12.84
C LEU A 267 -21.09 -16.81 14.25
N THR A 268 -20.31 -16.24 15.16
CA THR A 268 -20.76 -15.86 16.50
C THR A 268 -20.78 -14.34 16.63
N GLN A 269 -21.88 -13.77 17.09
CA GLN A 269 -21.96 -12.36 17.45
C GLN A 269 -21.90 -12.22 18.98
N VAL A 270 -21.01 -11.37 19.47
CA VAL A 270 -21.00 -10.96 20.88
C VAL A 270 -22.11 -9.92 21.06
N GLY A 271 -23.09 -10.21 21.91
CA GLY A 271 -24.17 -9.28 22.23
C GLY A 271 -23.66 -8.02 22.93
N ASP A 272 -24.37 -6.91 22.76
CA ASP A 272 -24.09 -5.65 23.45
C ASP A 272 -24.09 -5.88 24.97
N LYS A 273 -23.03 -5.45 25.65
CA LYS A 273 -23.05 -5.24 27.11
C LYS A 273 -23.59 -3.85 27.42
#